data_AF-A0A544YCX6-F1
#
_entry.id   AF-A0A544YCX6-F1
#
_cell.length_a   1.000
_cell.length_b   1.000
_cell.length_c   1.000
_cell.angle_alpha   90.00
_cell.angle_beta   90.00
_cell.angle_gamma   90.00
#
_symmetry.space_group_name_H-M   'P 1'
#
loop_
_entity.id
_entity.type
_entity.pdbx_description
1 polymer ?
#
loop_
_entity_poly.entity_id
_entity_poly.type
_entity_poly.pdbx_seq_one_letter_code
_entity_poly.pdbx_strand_id
1 'polypeptide(L)'
;MTLVKTNWLNAATSLQVTEPEEVPGATKLGLQVSASGNPSSALVWLQGSIDGVNWHNLLGLDAAGSPKLGFVGTSTGVVVRYVRLELSALTGGTSPAVSASLVATEGV
;
A
#
# COMPACT_ATOMS: atom_id res chain seq x y z
N MET A 1 15.76 -9.57 -6.92
CA MET A 1 15.80 -8.15 -6.52
C MET A 1 14.85 -7.91 -5.36
N THR A 2 15.23 -7.04 -4.41
CA THR A 2 14.38 -6.63 -3.28
C THR A 2 14.36 -5.10 -3.20
N LEU A 3 13.17 -4.50 -3.28
CA LEU A 3 12.92 -3.11 -3.00
C LEU A 3 12.30 -2.98 -1.61
N VAL A 4 12.78 -2.02 -0.82
CA VAL A 4 12.18 -1.63 0.46
C VAL A 4 11.94 -0.11 0.46
N LYS A 5 10.70 0.30 0.71
CA LYS A 5 10.34 1.71 0.96
C LYS A 5 9.87 1.83 2.41
N THR A 6 10.73 2.36 3.28
CA THR A 6 10.40 2.62 4.68
C THR A 6 9.77 4.00 4.82
N ASN A 7 8.70 4.11 5.61
CA ASN A 7 7.95 5.36 5.84
C ASN A 7 7.57 6.06 4.53
N TRP A 8 7.07 5.31 3.56
CA TRP A 8 6.66 5.87 2.29
C TRP A 8 5.44 6.78 2.44
N LEU A 9 4.48 6.33 3.25
CA LEU A 9 3.63 7.25 4.00
C LEU A 9 4.33 7.55 5.32
N ASN A 10 4.60 8.82 5.60
CA ASN A 10 5.30 9.26 6.80
C ASN A 10 4.42 10.20 7.61
N ALA A 11 3.79 9.67 8.67
CA ALA A 11 2.88 10.43 9.53
C ALA A 11 1.82 11.21 8.72
N ALA A 12 1.24 10.57 7.71
CA ALA A 12 0.22 11.15 6.85
C ALA A 12 -1.02 11.53 7.66
N THR A 13 -1.38 12.81 7.64
CA THR A 13 -2.55 13.37 8.36
C THR A 13 -3.75 13.66 7.45
N SER A 14 -3.62 13.40 6.16
CA SER A 14 -4.67 13.60 5.16
C SER A 14 -4.58 12.54 4.08
N LEU A 15 -5.71 12.29 3.42
CA LEU A 15 -5.79 11.38 2.27
C LEU A 15 -4.75 11.79 1.21
N GLN A 16 -4.02 10.80 0.72
CA GLN A 16 -2.96 11.02 -0.25
C GLN A 16 -2.58 9.72 -0.96
N VAL A 17 -1.92 9.88 -2.09
CA VAL A 17 -1.34 8.80 -2.86
C VAL A 17 0.14 9.09 -3.00
N THR A 18 0.99 8.10 -2.77
CA THR A 18 2.43 8.26 -2.98
C THR A 18 2.76 8.29 -4.47
N GLU A 19 3.91 8.86 -4.83
CA GLU A 19 4.44 8.71 -6.18
C GLU A 19 4.60 7.23 -6.55
N PRO A 20 4.35 6.83 -7.80
CA PRO A 20 4.62 5.48 -8.30
C PRO A 20 6.07 5.05 -8.15
N GLU A 21 6.30 3.78 -7.83
CA GLU A 21 7.63 3.16 -7.87
C GLU A 21 7.62 1.95 -8.81
N GLU A 22 8.61 1.84 -9.69
CA GLU A 22 8.79 0.65 -10.53
C GLU A 22 9.35 -0.51 -9.70
N VAL A 23 8.75 -1.69 -9.85
CA VAL A 23 9.12 -2.93 -9.16
C VAL A 23 9.23 -4.08 -10.17
N PRO A 24 10.14 -3.97 -11.17
CA PRO A 24 10.23 -4.96 -12.23
C PRO A 24 10.54 -6.34 -11.65
N GLY A 25 9.75 -7.35 -12.02
CA GLY A 25 9.95 -8.74 -11.58
C GLY A 25 9.45 -9.07 -10.17
N ALA A 26 8.88 -8.12 -9.43
CA ALA A 26 8.33 -8.43 -8.11
C ALA A 26 7.14 -9.40 -8.21
N THR A 27 7.22 -10.53 -7.51
CA THR A 27 6.13 -11.52 -7.41
C THR A 27 5.59 -11.66 -5.99
N LYS A 28 6.25 -11.04 -5.01
CA LYS A 28 5.82 -10.95 -3.61
C LYS A 28 5.83 -9.50 -3.17
N LEU A 29 4.76 -9.08 -2.51
CA LEU A 29 4.60 -7.74 -1.95
C LEU A 29 4.21 -7.85 -0.48
N GLY A 30 4.81 -7.03 0.36
CA GLY A 30 4.49 -6.88 1.77
C GLY A 30 4.17 -5.43 2.10
N LEU A 31 3.15 -5.24 2.94
CA LEU A 31 2.70 -3.93 3.43
C LEU A 31 2.69 -3.97 4.95
N GLN A 32 3.29 -2.97 5.57
CA GLN A 32 3.18 -2.71 7.01
C GLN A 32 2.60 -1.31 7.21
N VAL A 33 1.59 -1.21 8.08
CA VAL A 33 0.91 0.06 8.38
C VAL A 33 0.87 0.24 9.90
N SER A 34 1.08 1.46 10.35
CA SER A 34 0.84 1.88 11.72
C SER A 34 -0.01 3.15 11.73
N ALA A 35 -0.86 3.29 12.75
CA ALA A 35 -1.67 4.47 12.97
C ALA A 35 -1.41 5.01 14.38
N SER A 36 -1.44 6.34 14.51
CA SER A 36 -1.35 7.07 15.78
C SER A 36 -2.48 8.07 15.91
N GLY A 37 -2.72 8.57 17.13
CA GLY A 37 -3.82 9.52 17.38
C GLY A 37 -5.20 8.84 17.46
N ASN A 38 -5.24 7.51 17.53
CA ASN A 38 -6.46 6.69 17.67
C ASN A 38 -7.56 7.02 16.65
N PRO A 39 -7.27 6.97 15.33
CA PRO A 39 -8.31 7.14 14.32
C PRO A 39 -9.39 6.08 14.51
N SER A 40 -10.66 6.49 14.41
CA SER A 40 -11.78 5.55 14.36
C SER A 40 -11.83 4.79 13.03
N SER A 41 -11.23 5.35 11.98
CA SER A 41 -11.06 4.69 10.68
C SER A 41 -9.74 5.15 10.05
N ALA A 42 -8.95 4.19 9.58
CA ALA A 42 -7.87 4.43 8.64
C ALA A 42 -7.81 3.26 7.66
N LEU A 43 -7.48 3.52 6.39
CA LEU A 43 -7.32 2.47 5.38
C LEU A 43 -6.21 2.85 4.41
N VAL A 44 -5.19 2.00 4.35
CA VAL A 44 -4.10 2.11 3.37
C VAL A 44 -4.23 0.99 2.37
N TRP A 45 -4.25 1.33 1.08
CA TRP A 45 -4.16 0.39 -0.02
C TRP A 45 -2.77 0.37 -0.61
N LEU A 46 -2.24 -0.83 -0.81
CA LEU A 46 -1.21 -1.11 -1.79
C LEU A 46 -1.88 -1.28 -3.15
N GLN A 47 -1.54 -0.39 -4.08
CA GLN A 47 -2.01 -0.44 -5.45
C GLN A 47 -0.91 -0.92 -6.40
N GLY A 48 -1.32 -1.67 -7.42
CA GLY A 48 -0.47 -2.15 -8.50
C GLY A 48 -0.93 -1.64 -9.86
N SER A 49 0.03 -1.50 -10.78
CA SER A 49 -0.20 -1.15 -12.17
C SER A 49 0.79 -1.84 -13.08
N ILE A 50 0.38 -2.09 -14.33
CA ILE A 50 1.24 -2.62 -15.40
C ILE A 50 1.78 -1.47 -16.27
N ASP A 51 0.99 -0.40 -16.44
CA ASP A 51 1.25 0.71 -17.37
C ASP A 51 1.60 2.03 -16.66
N GLY A 52 1.52 2.07 -15.32
CA GLY A 52 1.75 3.26 -14.50
C GLY A 52 0.58 4.26 -14.51
N VAL A 53 -0.53 3.93 -15.18
CA VAL A 53 -1.68 4.81 -15.40
C VAL A 53 -2.95 4.23 -14.79
N ASN A 54 -3.20 2.94 -15.02
CA ASN A 54 -4.34 2.21 -14.49
C ASN A 54 -3.96 1.47 -13.21
N TRP A 55 -4.65 1.75 -12.11
CA TRP A 55 -4.28 1.31 -10.78
C TRP A 55 -5.36 0.40 -10.17
N HIS A 56 -4.93 -0.71 -9.59
CA HIS A 56 -5.80 -1.68 -8.95
C HIS A 56 -5.33 -1.96 -7.52
N ASN A 57 -6.28 -2.10 -6.59
CA ASN A 57 -5.98 -2.49 -5.23
C ASN A 57 -5.47 -3.94 -5.22
N LEU A 58 -4.33 -4.18 -4.59
CA LEU A 58 -3.75 -5.52 -4.38
C LEU A 58 -4.01 -6.02 -2.96
N LEU A 59 -3.79 -5.13 -1.98
CA LEU A 59 -3.93 -5.41 -0.55
C LEU A 59 -4.27 -4.10 0.15
N GLY A 60 -5.09 -4.15 1.19
CA GLY A 60 -5.30 -3.04 2.11
C GLY A 60 -5.15 -3.47 3.55
N LEU A 61 -4.85 -2.52 4.43
CA LEU A 61 -4.86 -2.71 5.88
C LEU A 61 -5.63 -1.57 6.53
N ASP A 62 -6.61 -1.90 7.37
CA ASP A 62 -7.33 -0.91 8.15
C ASP A 62 -6.67 -0.62 9.51
N ALA A 63 -7.15 0.41 10.20
CA ALA A 63 -6.66 0.81 11.53
C ALA A 63 -6.75 -0.30 12.59
N ALA A 64 -7.65 -1.28 12.41
CA ALA A 64 -7.78 -2.44 13.30
C ALA A 64 -6.81 -3.58 12.96
N GLY A 65 -5.94 -3.39 11.94
CA GLY A 65 -5.02 -4.41 11.45
C GLY A 65 -5.72 -5.51 10.65
N SER A 66 -6.97 -5.30 10.22
CA SER A 66 -7.69 -6.29 9.43
C SER A 66 -7.30 -6.16 7.96
N PRO A 67 -6.79 -7.23 7.32
CA PRO A 67 -6.45 -7.19 5.91
C PRO A 67 -7.70 -7.05 5.04
N LYS A 68 -7.62 -6.22 4.02
CA LYS A 68 -8.59 -6.13 2.92
C LYS A 68 -7.93 -6.68 1.67
N LEU A 69 -8.56 -7.66 1.01
CA LEU A 69 -8.02 -8.22 -0.21
C LEU A 69 -8.44 -7.36 -1.39
N GLY A 70 -7.45 -6.85 -2.13
CA GLY A 70 -7.65 -6.38 -3.48
C GLY A 70 -7.45 -7.55 -4.45
N PHE A 71 -8.16 -7.57 -5.57
CA PHE A 71 -8.03 -8.66 -6.54
C PHE A 71 -7.42 -8.16 -7.83
N VAL A 72 -6.26 -8.73 -8.18
CA VAL A 72 -5.68 -8.66 -9.52
C VAL A 72 -5.46 -10.09 -9.99
N GLY A 73 -6.28 -10.51 -10.95
CA GLY A 73 -6.18 -11.81 -11.58
C GLY A 73 -5.29 -11.73 -12.82
N THR A 74 -4.32 -12.63 -12.91
CA THR A 74 -3.52 -12.86 -14.13
C THR A 74 -3.47 -14.36 -14.40
N SER A 75 -3.32 -14.75 -15.67
CA SER A 75 -3.30 -16.16 -16.08
C SER A 75 -2.05 -16.93 -15.62
N THR A 76 -0.97 -16.22 -15.26
CA THR A 76 0.28 -16.78 -14.71
C THR A 76 1.00 -15.73 -13.84
N GLY A 77 0.70 -15.69 -12.54
CA GLY A 77 1.39 -14.84 -11.54
C GLY A 77 1.09 -13.34 -11.69
N VAL A 78 0.94 -12.62 -10.58
CA VAL A 78 0.61 -11.18 -10.60
C VAL A 78 1.72 -10.42 -11.34
N VAL A 79 1.44 -9.95 -12.55
CA VAL A 79 2.31 -9.04 -13.29
C VAL A 79 2.01 -7.64 -12.78
N VAL A 80 2.83 -7.15 -11.85
CA VAL A 80 2.81 -5.76 -11.39
C VAL A 80 4.15 -5.15 -11.75
N ARG A 81 4.12 -4.01 -12.43
CA ARG A 81 5.31 -3.27 -12.83
C ARG A 81 5.53 -2.05 -11.97
N TYR A 82 4.45 -1.43 -11.51
CA TYR A 82 4.48 -0.25 -10.65
C TYR A 82 3.63 -0.48 -9.42
N VAL A 83 4.07 0.04 -8.29
CA VAL A 83 3.31 0.08 -7.05
C VAL A 83 3.20 1.50 -6.52
N ARG A 84 2.16 1.75 -5.72
CA ARG A 84 2.02 2.96 -4.91
C ARG A 84 1.19 2.65 -3.68
N LEU A 85 1.23 3.54 -2.68
CA LEU A 85 0.33 3.49 -1.53
C LEU A 85 -0.73 4.58 -1.64
N GLU A 86 -1.95 4.25 -1.26
CA GLU A 86 -3.05 5.20 -1.12
C GLU A 86 -3.58 5.15 0.31
N LEU A 87 -3.58 6.29 1.01
CA LEU A 87 -4.36 6.48 2.22
C LEU A 87 -5.76 6.95 1.81
N SER A 88 -6.75 6.05 1.81
CA SER A 88 -8.09 6.31 1.29
C SER A 88 -9.12 6.67 2.37
N ALA A 89 -8.80 6.38 3.63
CA ALA A 89 -9.62 6.80 4.78
C ALA A 89 -8.71 7.20 5.94
N LEU A 90 -9.05 8.29 6.61
CA LEU A 90 -8.47 8.70 7.89
C LEU A 90 -9.46 9.62 8.62
N THR A 91 -10.11 9.11 9.66
CA THR A 91 -11.11 9.88 10.44
C THR A 91 -11.07 9.54 11.92
N GLY A 92 -11.57 10.48 12.74
CA GLY A 92 -11.65 10.37 14.19
C GLY A 92 -10.30 10.49 14.89
N GLY A 93 -10.33 10.39 16.22
CA GLY A 93 -9.13 10.47 17.04
C GLY A 93 -8.62 11.90 17.29
N THR A 94 -7.51 12.01 18.00
CA THR A 94 -6.80 13.26 18.29
C THR A 94 -5.54 13.32 17.44
N SER A 95 -5.55 14.19 16.42
CA SER A 95 -4.45 14.30 15.43
C SER A 95 -4.08 12.95 14.80
N PRO A 96 -5.03 12.30 14.09
CA PRO A 96 -4.79 11.00 13.50
C PRO A 96 -3.68 11.08 12.45
N ALA A 97 -2.77 10.10 12.47
CA ALA A 97 -1.71 10.00 11.48
C ALA A 97 -1.42 8.53 11.13
N VAL A 98 -1.00 8.29 9.89
CA VAL A 98 -0.68 6.95 9.37
C VAL A 98 0.72 6.92 8.80
N SER A 99 1.47 5.88 9.13
CA SER A 99 2.75 5.56 8.50
C SER A 99 2.66 4.19 7.83
N ALA A 100 3.28 4.04 6.67
CA ALA A 100 3.28 2.78 5.95
C ALA A 100 4.61 2.51 5.25
N SER A 101 4.99 1.24 5.22
CA SER A 101 6.19 0.75 4.56
C SER A 101 5.86 -0.41 3.63
N LEU A 102 6.63 -0.53 2.55
CA LEU A 102 6.49 -1.56 1.53
C LEU A 102 7.78 -2.37 1.40
N VAL A 103 7.64 -3.67 1.21
CA VAL A 103 8.68 -4.52 0.59
C VAL A 103 8.14 -5.15 -0.69
N ALA A 104 8.95 -5.17 -1.74
CA ALA A 104 8.67 -5.89 -2.98
C ALA A 104 9.86 -6.79 -3.32
N THR A 105 9.62 -8.07 -3.60
CA THR A 105 10.68 -9.03 -3.92
C THR A 105 10.33 -9.90 -5.10
N GLU A 106 11.34 -10.27 -5.88
CA GLU A 106 11.27 -11.42 -6.79
C GLU A 106 11.07 -12.70 -5.99
N GLY A 107 10.26 -13.62 -6.50
CA GLY A 107 10.12 -14.97 -5.99
C GLY A 107 11.22 -15.86 -6.57
N VAL A 108 11.86 -16.64 -5.71
CA VAL A 108 12.75 -17.75 -6.11
C VAL A 108 11.91 -18.89 -6.65
#